data_AF-F8B3M9-F1
#
_entry.id   AF-F8B3M9-F1
#
_cell.length_a   1.000
_cell.length_b   1.000
_cell.length_c   1.000
_cell.angle_alpha   90.00
_cell.angle_beta   90.00
_cell.angle_gamma   90.00
#
_symmetry.space_group_name_H-M   'P 1'
#
loop_
_entity.id
_entity.type
_entity.pdbx_description
1 polymer ?
#
loop_
_entity_poly.entity_id
_entity_poly.type
_entity_poly.pdbx_seq_one_letter_code
_entity_poly.pdbx_strand_id
1 'polypeptide(L)'
;MPHTHGQEEPAGQGRPTGPVGAGPMAAAVLRVLVVAAGLAAIGYGIHGLVDGRPATNPPNAAAWLIGGIALHDLLVVPATMAAGFVLGRLVPAPYRAVAQGASVVSAAVALASLPLWRGYGGSADNPSVNPLPYGRNLGIVLGLIWACAAVVIICRALHARFSSR
;
A
#
# COMPACT_ATOMS: atom_id res chain seq x y z
N MET A 1 -26.98 -24.79 -66.34
CA MET A 1 -25.59 -24.75 -65.84
C MET A 1 -25.47 -23.55 -64.91
N PRO A 2 -24.97 -23.72 -63.67
CA PRO A 2 -24.99 -22.70 -62.63
C PRO A 2 -23.66 -21.94 -62.56
N HIS A 3 -23.72 -20.62 -62.41
CA HIS A 3 -22.60 -19.80 -61.94
C HIS A 3 -23.10 -18.89 -60.82
N THR A 4 -23.17 -19.43 -59.60
CA THR A 4 -23.37 -18.64 -58.39
C THR A 4 -22.03 -18.01 -58.02
N HIS A 5 -21.90 -16.70 -58.23
CA HIS A 5 -20.79 -15.92 -57.70
C HIS A 5 -20.86 -15.92 -56.17
N GLY A 6 -19.88 -16.58 -55.54
CA GLY A 6 -19.49 -16.26 -54.18
C GLY A 6 -18.76 -14.92 -54.17
N GLN A 7 -19.30 -13.96 -53.44
CA GLN A 7 -18.61 -12.73 -53.04
C GLN A 7 -18.84 -12.58 -51.53
N GLU A 8 -17.91 -13.22 -50.82
CA GLU A 8 -17.31 -12.84 -49.53
C GLU A 8 -17.97 -11.67 -48.79
N GLU A 9 -18.71 -11.99 -47.71
CA GLU A 9 -18.94 -11.04 -46.62
C GLU A 9 -17.58 -10.70 -45.98
N PRO A 10 -17.14 -9.43 -45.93
CA PRO A 10 -16.03 -9.06 -45.09
C PRO A 10 -16.48 -9.17 -43.64
N ALA A 11 -16.01 -10.23 -42.97
CA ALA A 11 -16.14 -10.43 -41.55
C ALA A 11 -15.84 -9.12 -40.80
N GLY A 12 -16.82 -8.70 -39.99
CA GLY A 12 -16.75 -7.48 -39.20
C GLY A 12 -15.43 -7.39 -38.45
N GLN A 13 -14.62 -6.40 -38.84
CA GLN A 13 -13.48 -5.92 -38.08
C GLN A 13 -14.02 -5.37 -36.75
N GLY A 14 -14.10 -6.25 -35.74
CA GLY A 14 -14.43 -5.90 -34.37
C GLY A 14 -13.47 -4.84 -33.87
N ARG A 15 -13.96 -3.60 -33.80
CA ARG A 15 -13.27 -2.48 -33.17
C ARG A 15 -12.95 -2.88 -31.71
N PRO A 16 -11.68 -2.92 -31.27
CA PRO A 16 -11.40 -3.12 -29.86
C PRO A 16 -11.92 -1.90 -29.10
N THR A 17 -13.02 -2.08 -28.36
CA THR A 17 -13.50 -1.10 -27.36
C THR A 17 -12.60 -1.21 -26.13
N GLY A 18 -11.38 -0.69 -26.25
CA GLY A 18 -10.50 -0.44 -25.11
C GLY A 18 -11.03 0.74 -24.28
N PRO A 19 -10.75 0.80 -22.97
CA PRO A 19 -11.13 1.94 -22.14
C PRO A 19 -10.52 3.23 -22.70
N VAL A 20 -11.29 4.32 -22.70
CA VAL A 20 -10.83 5.67 -23.06
C VAL A 20 -9.78 6.11 -22.03
N GLY A 21 -8.51 5.83 -22.32
CA GLY A 21 -7.40 6.36 -21.56
C GLY A 21 -7.36 7.88 -21.74
N ALA A 22 -7.23 8.61 -20.63
CA ALA A 22 -6.92 10.04 -20.68
C ALA A 22 -5.75 10.26 -21.63
N GLY A 23 -5.93 11.13 -22.64
CA GLY A 23 -4.96 11.29 -23.73
C GLY A 23 -3.55 11.63 -23.22
N PRO A 24 -2.49 11.40 -24.02
CA PRO A 24 -1.09 11.62 -23.62
C PRO A 24 -0.84 13.03 -23.05
N MET A 25 -1.59 14.03 -23.51
CA MET A 25 -1.56 15.39 -22.98
C MET A 25 -2.15 15.51 -21.56
N ALA A 26 -3.26 14.81 -21.25
CA ALA A 26 -3.83 14.79 -19.90
C ALA A 26 -2.89 14.10 -18.90
N ALA A 27 -2.24 13.01 -19.32
CA ALA A 27 -1.21 12.35 -18.51
C ALA A 27 0.02 13.25 -18.29
N ALA A 28 0.45 14.00 -19.31
CA ALA A 28 1.55 14.96 -19.21
C ALA A 28 1.20 16.13 -18.27
N VAL A 29 0.00 16.71 -18.41
CA VAL A 29 -0.50 17.77 -17.53
C VAL A 29 -0.57 17.27 -16.09
N LEU A 30 -1.15 16.09 -15.85
CA LEU A 30 -1.19 15.50 -14.51
C LEU A 30 0.22 15.32 -13.93
N ARG A 31 1.17 14.82 -14.72
CA ARG A 31 2.57 14.69 -14.28
C ARG A 31 3.17 16.03 -13.89
N VAL A 32 3.00 17.07 -14.71
CA VAL A 32 3.49 18.42 -14.42
C VAL A 32 2.86 18.95 -13.13
N LEU A 33 1.54 18.79 -12.96
CA LEU A 33 0.84 19.21 -11.75
C LEU A 33 1.35 18.50 -10.50
N VAL A 34 1.58 17.18 -10.58
CA VAL A 34 2.12 16.40 -9.46
C VAL A 34 3.56 16.82 -9.14
N VAL A 35 4.40 17.03 -10.15
CA VAL A 35 5.77 17.52 -9.96
C VAL A 35 5.77 18.92 -9.34
N ALA A 36 4.94 19.84 -9.86
CA ALA A 36 4.82 21.20 -9.34
C ALA A 36 4.32 21.20 -7.89
N ALA A 37 3.30 20.39 -7.57
CA ALA A 37 2.80 20.23 -6.22
C ALA A 37 3.88 19.66 -5.27
N GLY A 38 4.65 18.66 -5.71
CA GLY A 38 5.76 18.11 -4.94
C GLY A 38 6.86 19.14 -4.67
N LEU A 39 7.25 19.91 -5.69
CA LEU A 39 8.24 20.99 -5.54
C LEU A 39 7.73 22.10 -4.63
N ALA A 40 6.46 22.48 -4.72
CA ALA A 40 5.84 23.45 -3.83
C ALA A 40 5.85 22.97 -2.36
N ALA A 41 5.54 21.68 -2.12
CA ALA A 41 5.59 21.10 -0.78
C ALA A 41 7.02 21.06 -0.21
N ILE A 42 8.02 20.71 -1.03
CA ILE A 42 9.44 20.76 -0.64
C ILE A 42 9.86 22.19 -0.31
N GLY A 43 9.52 23.16 -1.17
CA GLY A 43 9.80 24.57 -0.95
C GLY A 43 9.19 25.10 0.34
N TYR A 44 7.92 24.74 0.62
CA TYR A 44 7.25 25.07 1.88
C TYR A 44 7.96 24.47 3.09
N GLY A 45 8.40 23.21 3.01
CA GLY A 45 9.17 22.57 4.08
C GLY A 45 10.51 23.26 4.35
N ILE A 46 11.25 23.63 3.29
CA ILE A 46 12.52 24.39 3.41
C ILE A 46 12.26 25.76 4.03
N HIS A 47 11.22 26.47 3.59
CA HIS A 47 10.83 27.76 4.14
C HIS A 47 10.57 27.66 5.66
N GLY A 48 9.81 26.65 6.09
CA GLY A 48 9.56 26.40 7.52
C GLY A 48 10.83 26.11 8.33
N LEU A 49 11.76 25.35 7.76
CA LEU A 49 13.07 25.05 8.36
C LEU A 49 13.95 26.30 8.57
N VAL A 50 13.89 27.24 7.63
CA VAL A 50 14.74 28.45 7.63
C VAL A 50 14.18 29.54 8.54
N ASP A 51 12.85 29.74 8.55
CA ASP A 51 12.20 30.82 9.30
C ASP A 51 11.81 30.42 10.73
N GLY A 52 11.61 29.14 11.00
CA GLY A 52 11.18 28.62 12.31
C GLY A 52 12.28 28.45 13.36
N ARG A 53 13.38 29.23 13.31
CA ARG A 53 14.62 29.00 14.09
C ARG A 53 14.47 28.94 15.63
N PRO A 54 13.54 29.64 16.30
CA PRO A 54 13.34 29.49 17.75
C PRO A 54 12.68 28.15 18.13
N ALA A 55 11.97 27.49 17.20
CA ALA A 55 11.23 26.24 17.42
C ALA A 55 11.83 25.03 16.67
N THR A 56 12.76 25.25 15.75
CA THR A 56 13.32 24.23 14.87
C THR A 56 14.82 24.13 15.09
N ASN A 57 15.32 22.95 15.46
CA ASN A 57 16.74 22.63 15.51
C ASN A 57 17.14 22.02 14.15
N PRO A 58 17.78 22.78 13.22
CA PRO A 58 17.99 22.32 11.85
C PRO A 58 18.84 21.04 11.74
N PRO A 59 19.91 20.86 12.54
CA PRO A 59 20.63 19.58 12.59
C PRO A 59 19.76 18.38 12.95
N ASN A 60 18.85 18.53 13.92
CA ASN A 60 17.94 17.44 14.31
C ASN A 60 16.95 17.12 13.18
N ALA A 61 16.38 18.14 12.54
CA ALA A 61 15.49 17.93 11.39
C ALA A 61 16.21 17.26 10.21
N ALA A 62 17.46 17.64 9.92
CA ALA A 62 18.28 16.98 8.92
C ALA A 62 18.58 15.52 9.30
N ALA A 63 18.93 15.26 10.57
CA ALA A 63 19.16 13.91 11.07
C ALA A 63 17.90 13.04 10.96
N TRP A 64 16.71 13.59 11.26
CA TRP A 64 15.44 12.89 11.12
C TRP A 64 15.11 12.57 9.65
N LEU A 65 15.31 13.52 8.74
CA LEU A 65 15.11 13.33 7.30
C LEU A 65 16.05 12.28 6.74
N ILE A 66 17.36 12.43 6.96
CA ILE A 66 18.38 11.50 6.46
C ILE A 66 18.19 10.13 7.10
N GLY A 67 17.95 10.09 8.41
CA GLY A 67 17.70 8.86 9.16
C GLY A 67 16.46 8.12 8.66
N GLY A 68 15.36 8.83 8.36
CA GLY A 68 14.15 8.26 7.80
C GLY A 68 14.35 7.66 6.41
N ILE A 69 15.06 8.35 5.52
CA ILE A 69 15.39 7.86 4.18
C ILE A 69 16.29 6.62 4.27
N ALA A 70 17.36 6.70 5.07
CA ALA A 70 18.27 5.58 5.26
C ALA A 70 17.55 4.36 5.87
N LEU A 71 16.69 4.56 6.87
CA LEU A 71 15.86 3.51 7.47
C LEU A 71 14.94 2.88 6.41
N HIS A 72 14.33 3.69 5.55
CA HIS A 72 13.45 3.21 4.49
C HIS A 72 14.22 2.34 3.48
N ASP A 73 15.31 2.86 2.92
CA ASP A 73 16.06 2.20 1.85
C ASP A 73 16.81 0.96 2.33
N LEU A 74 17.31 0.99 3.57
CA LEU A 74 18.13 -0.10 4.11
C LEU A 74 17.31 -1.17 4.82
N LEU A 75 16.14 -0.85 5.38
CA LEU A 75 15.33 -1.83 6.11
C LEU A 75 13.95 -2.06 5.50
N VAL A 76 13.19 -0.99 5.22
CA VAL A 76 11.80 -1.14 4.77
C VAL A 76 11.74 -1.74 3.37
N VAL A 77 12.56 -1.28 2.44
CA VAL A 77 12.62 -1.81 1.08
C VAL A 77 13.04 -3.29 1.08
N PRO A 78 14.17 -3.70 1.71
CA PRO A 78 14.54 -5.11 1.76
C PRO A 78 13.52 -6.00 2.47
N ALA A 79 12.92 -5.53 3.58
CA ALA A 79 11.90 -6.28 4.30
C ALA A 79 10.63 -6.50 3.47
N THR A 80 10.17 -5.46 2.75
CA THR A 80 9.00 -5.57 1.87
C THR A 80 9.28 -6.47 0.66
N MET A 81 10.49 -6.39 0.08
CA MET A 81 10.92 -7.32 -0.97
C MET A 81 10.97 -8.77 -0.48
N ALA A 82 11.54 -9.02 0.70
CA ALA A 82 11.59 -10.35 1.29
C ALA A 82 10.20 -10.90 1.59
N ALA A 83 9.30 -10.08 2.15
CA ALA A 83 7.91 -10.46 2.39
C ALA A 83 7.18 -10.78 1.09
N GLY A 84 7.33 -9.95 0.05
CA GLY A 84 6.77 -10.19 -1.28
C GLY A 84 7.30 -11.47 -1.92
N PHE A 85 8.60 -11.74 -1.78
CA PHE A 85 9.23 -12.98 -2.24
C PHE A 85 8.68 -14.22 -1.53
N VAL A 86 8.61 -14.19 -0.20
CA VAL A 86 8.04 -15.28 0.62
C VAL A 86 6.58 -15.52 0.25
N LEU A 87 5.77 -14.46 0.15
CA LEU A 87 4.36 -14.57 -0.28
C LEU A 87 4.24 -15.14 -1.69
N GLY A 88 5.09 -14.72 -2.62
CA GLY A 88 5.12 -15.26 -3.98
C GLY A 88 5.43 -16.74 -4.03
N ARG A 89 6.25 -17.23 -3.08
CA ARG A 89 6.69 -18.63 -3.01
C ARG A 89 5.72 -19.53 -2.25
N LEU A 90 5.05 -19.02 -1.22
CA LEU A 90 4.17 -19.79 -0.34
C LEU A 90 2.68 -19.71 -0.73
N VAL A 91 2.23 -18.60 -1.31
CA VAL A 91 0.81 -18.35 -1.57
C VAL A 91 0.47 -18.55 -3.05
N PRO A 92 -0.50 -19.44 -3.39
CA PRO A 92 -0.96 -19.62 -4.76
C PRO A 92 -1.53 -18.32 -5.36
N ALA A 93 -1.31 -18.12 -6.67
CA ALA A 93 -1.76 -16.94 -7.42
C ALA A 93 -3.17 -16.41 -7.09
N PRO A 94 -4.23 -17.25 -7.02
CA PRO A 94 -5.60 -16.76 -6.77
C PRO A 94 -5.83 -16.14 -5.38
N TYR A 95 -4.91 -16.34 -4.44
CA TYR A 95 -5.01 -15.89 -3.05
C TYR A 95 -3.99 -14.81 -2.67
N ARG A 96 -3.02 -14.51 -3.56
CA ARG A 96 -1.93 -13.57 -3.28
C ARG A 96 -2.43 -12.17 -2.92
N ALA A 97 -3.44 -11.66 -3.63
CA ALA A 97 -3.99 -10.33 -3.36
C ALA A 97 -4.57 -10.21 -1.94
N VAL A 98 -5.21 -11.27 -1.44
CA VAL A 98 -5.78 -11.30 -0.09
C VAL A 98 -4.66 -11.30 0.96
N ALA A 99 -3.63 -12.13 0.77
CA ALA A 99 -2.49 -12.18 1.68
C ALA A 99 -1.66 -10.88 1.68
N GLN A 100 -1.49 -10.26 0.51
CA GLN A 100 -0.85 -8.94 0.39
C GLN A 100 -1.66 -7.87 1.12
N GLY A 101 -2.98 -7.82 0.91
CA GLY A 101 -3.86 -6.89 1.63
C GLY A 101 -3.79 -7.07 3.14
N ALA A 102 -3.89 -8.30 3.63
CA ALA A 102 -3.74 -8.61 5.05
C ALA A 102 -2.39 -8.17 5.62
N SER A 103 -1.31 -8.34 4.85
CA SER A 103 0.04 -7.92 5.25
C SER A 103 0.15 -6.40 5.34
N VAL A 104 -0.40 -5.66 4.37
CA VAL A 104 -0.40 -4.18 4.37
C VAL A 104 -1.18 -3.63 5.55
N VAL A 105 -2.40 -4.15 5.79
CA VAL A 105 -3.22 -3.75 6.94
C VAL A 105 -2.52 -4.08 8.26
N SER A 106 -1.92 -5.27 8.37
CA SER A 106 -1.14 -5.66 9.55
C SER A 106 0.02 -4.71 9.82
N ALA A 107 0.78 -4.35 8.78
CA ALA A 107 1.90 -3.43 8.89
C ALA A 107 1.43 -2.03 9.32
N ALA A 108 0.35 -1.51 8.73
CA ALA A 108 -0.21 -0.21 9.09
C ALA A 108 -0.66 -0.17 10.57
N VAL A 109 -1.38 -1.20 11.02
CA VAL A 109 -1.83 -1.32 12.42
C VAL A 109 -0.64 -1.43 13.37
N ALA A 110 0.37 -2.24 13.03
CA ALA A 110 1.57 -2.38 13.86
C ALA A 110 2.34 -1.06 13.98
N LEU A 111 2.54 -0.34 12.88
CA LEU A 111 3.22 0.96 12.86
C LEU A 111 2.45 2.02 13.64
N ALA A 112 1.12 2.10 13.48
CA ALA A 112 0.28 3.02 14.23
C ALA A 112 0.28 2.73 15.74
N SER A 113 0.49 1.46 16.12
CA SER A 113 0.54 1.02 17.51
C SER A 113 1.92 1.15 18.16
N LEU A 114 2.98 1.44 17.39
CA LEU A 114 4.35 1.54 17.92
C LEU A 114 4.49 2.54 19.08
N PRO A 115 3.93 3.77 19.02
CA PRO A 115 4.07 4.73 20.11
C PRO A 115 3.47 4.21 21.43
N LEU A 116 2.29 3.57 21.33
CA LEU A 116 1.58 2.97 22.46
C LEU A 116 2.39 1.83 23.08
N TRP A 117 2.98 0.98 22.23
CA TRP A 117 3.83 -0.12 22.71
C TRP A 117 5.13 0.37 23.36
N ARG A 118 5.67 1.49 22.87
CA ARG A 118 6.86 2.13 23.45
C ARG A 118 6.56 2.94 24.71
N GLY A 119 5.29 3.11 25.07
CA GLY A 119 4.86 3.89 26.24
C GLY A 119 4.96 5.40 26.03
N TYR A 120 5.09 5.87 24.78
CA TYR A 120 5.07 7.30 24.49
C TYR A 120 3.68 7.86 24.78
N GLY A 121 3.61 8.90 25.62
CA GLY A 121 2.36 9.53 26.08
C GLY A 121 1.92 9.13 27.49
N GLY A 122 2.62 8.20 28.15
CA GLY A 122 2.38 7.85 29.56
C GLY A 122 3.16 8.74 30.53
N SER A 123 2.48 9.42 31.44
CA SER A 123 3.13 10.01 32.62
C SER A 123 3.33 8.93 33.68
N ALA A 124 4.55 8.81 34.24
CA ALA A 124 4.85 7.87 35.32
C ALA A 124 3.92 8.03 36.53
N ASP A 125 3.36 9.23 36.73
CA ASP A 125 2.51 9.60 37.85
C ASP A 125 1.01 9.36 37.62
N ASN A 126 0.59 8.87 36.44
CA ASN A 126 -0.82 8.60 36.16
C ASN A 126 -1.04 7.11 35.83
N PRO A 127 -1.37 6.27 36.83
CA PRO A 127 -1.56 4.83 36.66
C PRO A 127 -2.72 4.46 35.72
N SER A 128 -3.58 5.43 35.33
CA SER A 128 -4.63 5.22 34.32
C SER A 128 -4.15 5.31 32.87
N VAL A 129 -2.94 5.85 32.60
CA VAL A 129 -2.51 6.20 31.24
C VAL A 129 -1.88 5.03 30.49
N ASN A 130 -1.48 3.94 31.16
CA ASN A 130 -0.98 2.78 30.43
C ASN A 130 -1.14 1.39 31.12
N PRO A 131 -2.32 1.00 31.65
CA PRO A 131 -2.51 -0.34 32.21
C PRO A 131 -2.84 -1.43 31.16
N LEU A 132 -3.05 -1.07 29.88
CA LEU A 132 -3.46 -2.05 28.87
C LEU A 132 -2.24 -2.83 28.34
N PRO A 133 -2.33 -4.16 28.22
CA PRO A 133 -1.28 -4.96 27.59
C PRO A 133 -1.33 -4.79 26.06
N TYR A 134 -0.78 -3.68 25.55
CA TYR A 134 -0.80 -3.32 24.14
C TYR A 134 -0.22 -4.41 23.22
N GLY A 135 0.80 -5.15 23.69
CA GLY A 135 1.32 -6.30 22.95
C GLY A 135 0.27 -7.40 22.75
N ARG A 136 -0.50 -7.74 23.79
CA ARG A 136 -1.60 -8.71 23.71
C ARG A 136 -2.70 -8.21 22.78
N ASN A 137 -3.11 -6.95 22.93
CA ASN A 137 -4.18 -6.37 22.13
C ASN A 137 -3.79 -6.27 20.65
N LEU A 138 -2.55 -5.88 20.35
CA LEU A 138 -2.02 -5.89 18.99
C LEU A 138 -2.03 -7.30 18.41
N GLY A 139 -1.56 -8.30 19.17
CA GLY A 139 -1.62 -9.70 18.75
C GLY A 139 -3.04 -10.18 18.42
N ILE A 140 -4.04 -9.78 19.22
CA ILE A 140 -5.46 -10.08 18.96
C ILE A 140 -5.92 -9.44 17.65
N VAL A 141 -5.61 -8.16 17.42
CA VAL A 141 -6.01 -7.44 16.20
C VAL A 141 -5.35 -8.05 14.96
N LEU A 142 -4.06 -8.35 15.04
CA LEU A 142 -3.35 -9.04 13.95
C LEU A 142 -3.95 -10.42 13.69
N GLY A 143 -4.26 -11.18 14.74
CA GLY A 143 -4.95 -12.47 14.63
C GLY A 143 -6.31 -12.33 13.93
N LEU A 144 -7.09 -11.29 14.24
CA LEU A 144 -8.37 -11.03 13.60
C LEU A 144 -8.22 -10.67 12.12
N ILE A 145 -7.22 -9.85 11.76
CA ILE A 145 -6.92 -9.51 10.36
C ILE A 145 -6.63 -10.78 9.55
N TRP A 146 -5.78 -11.66 10.08
CA TRP A 146 -5.43 -12.91 9.41
C TRP A 146 -6.57 -13.94 9.41
N ALA A 147 -7.40 -13.97 10.46
CA ALA A 147 -8.61 -14.78 10.49
C ALA A 147 -9.59 -14.36 9.37
N CYS A 148 -9.85 -13.06 9.21
CA CYS A 148 -10.67 -12.54 8.11
C CYS A 148 -10.08 -12.89 6.74
N ALA A 149 -8.76 -12.75 6.57
CA ALA A 149 -8.07 -13.13 5.34
C ALA A 149 -8.23 -14.62 5.03
N ALA A 150 -8.09 -15.49 6.04
CA ALA A 150 -8.28 -16.93 5.91
C ALA A 150 -9.72 -17.27 5.49
N VAL A 151 -10.72 -16.64 6.10
CA VAL A 151 -12.14 -16.82 5.72
C VAL A 151 -12.35 -16.46 4.26
N VAL A 152 -11.84 -15.32 3.79
CA VAL A 152 -11.96 -14.91 2.38
C VAL A 152 -11.30 -15.93 1.45
N ILE A 153 -10.11 -16.43 1.79
CA ILE A 153 -9.40 -17.44 1.01
C ILE A 153 -10.21 -18.74 0.94
N ILE A 154 -10.74 -19.21 2.06
CA ILE A 154 -11.56 -20.42 2.14
C ILE A 154 -12.82 -20.26 1.30
N CYS A 155 -13.57 -19.16 1.43
CA CYS A 155 -14.76 -18.90 0.62
C CYS A 155 -14.45 -18.92 -0.88
N ARG A 156 -13.36 -18.27 -1.31
CA ARG A 156 -12.92 -18.30 -2.72
C ARG A 156 -12.55 -19.70 -3.19
N ALA A 157 -11.86 -20.47 -2.35
CA ALA A 157 -11.49 -21.85 -2.64
C ALA A 157 -12.72 -22.76 -2.77
N LEU A 158 -13.73 -22.58 -1.92
CA LEU A 158 -14.98 -23.33 -1.98
C LEU A 158 -15.77 -22.97 -3.23
N HIS A 159 -15.95 -21.69 -3.55
CA HIS A 159 -16.64 -21.26 -4.78
C HIS A 159 -15.99 -21.83 -6.04
N ALA A 160 -14.67 -21.81 -6.13
CA ALA A 160 -13.96 -22.39 -7.28
C ALA A 160 -14.23 -23.90 -7.45
N ARG A 161 -14.42 -24.64 -6.34
CA ARG A 161 -14.76 -26.07 -6.39
C ARG A 161 -16.20 -26.33 -6.84
N PHE A 162 -17.13 -25.45 -6.48
CA PHE A 162 -18.53 -25.57 -6.86
C PHE A 162 -18.80 -25.19 -8.32
N SER A 163 -18.06 -24.22 -8.87
CA SER A 163 -18.21 -23.81 -10.28
C SER A 163 -17.60 -24.79 -11.30
N SER A 164 -16.85 -25.80 -10.84
CA SER A 164 -16.25 -26.83 -11.70
C SER A 164 -17.00 -28.17 -11.67
N ARG A 165 -18.18 -28.22 -11.05
CA ARG A 165 -19.12 -29.35 -11.10
C ARG A 165 -20.34 -28.95 -11.90
#